data_AF-A0A6H2NND7-F1
#
_entry.id   AF-A0A6H2NND7-F1
#
_cell.length_a   1.000
_cell.length_b   1.000
_cell.length_c   1.000
_cell.angle_alpha   90.00
_cell.angle_beta   90.00
_cell.angle_gamma   90.00
#
_symmetry.space_group_name_H-M   'P 1'
#
loop_
_entity.id
_entity.type
_entity.pdbx_description
1 polymer ?
#
loop_
_entity_poly.entity_id
_entity_poly.type
_entity_poly.pdbx_seq_one_letter_code
_entity_poly.pdbx_strand_id
1 'polypeptide(L)'
;DETTRALLTQRAVEDENEPPRRAALGALADKWPDETTRALLTQRAVEDENESPRRAALEALADKWPDETTRDFFAQRTVQDPAAAPRGAAWIALGKLHSEFGRMLPTRDLDGVGPYLDPLEPILRDHIEKAAQKAGIPAEDIDAQVAALSAHCGWDITVGARPANNGSAE
;
A
#
# COMPACT_ATOMS: atom_id res chain seq x y z
N ASP A 1 15.58 -7.36 23.69
CA ASP A 1 15.53 -8.75 24.20
C ASP A 1 14.18 -9.37 23.83
N GLU A 2 14.01 -10.67 24.09
CA GLU A 2 12.76 -11.39 23.80
C GLU A 2 11.57 -10.90 24.64
N THR A 3 11.82 -10.41 25.87
CA THR A 3 10.77 -9.83 26.71
C THR A 3 10.13 -8.59 26.06
N THR A 4 10.97 -7.71 25.52
CA THR A 4 10.51 -6.52 24.79
C THR A 4 9.75 -6.92 23.54
N ARG A 5 10.26 -7.93 22.79
CA ARG A 5 9.61 -8.44 21.59
C ARG A 5 8.22 -8.99 21.90
N ALA A 6 8.10 -9.83 22.93
CA ALA A 6 6.84 -10.41 23.35
C ALA A 6 5.81 -9.35 23.78
N LEU A 7 6.25 -8.33 24.54
CA LEU A 7 5.38 -7.21 24.91
C LEU A 7 4.87 -6.46 23.67
N LEU A 8 5.74 -6.17 22.71
CA LEU A 8 5.33 -5.49 21.47
C LEU A 8 4.39 -6.35 20.63
N THR A 9 4.63 -7.65 20.50
CA THR A 9 3.72 -8.57 19.82
C THR A 9 2.35 -8.57 20.48
N GLN A 10 2.30 -8.62 21.82
CA GLN A 10 1.05 -8.53 22.57
C GLN A 10 0.34 -7.19 22.28
N ARG A 11 1.07 -6.07 22.33
CA ARG A 11 0.51 -4.74 22.05
C ARG A 11 0.05 -4.57 20.61
N ALA A 12 0.68 -5.23 19.65
CA ALA A 12 0.28 -5.19 18.24
C ALA A 12 -1.04 -5.93 17.99
N VAL A 13 -1.46 -6.83 18.89
CA VAL A 13 -2.60 -7.73 18.71
C VAL A 13 -3.76 -7.39 19.63
N GLU A 14 -3.49 -7.15 20.91
CA GLU A 14 -4.50 -7.15 21.98
C GLU A 14 -4.87 -5.75 22.48
N ASP A 15 -4.06 -4.73 22.18
CA ASP A 15 -4.35 -3.39 22.68
C ASP A 15 -5.63 -2.86 22.04
N GLU A 16 -6.59 -2.40 22.85
CA GLU A 16 -7.88 -1.90 22.38
C GLU A 16 -7.70 -0.64 21.51
N ASN A 17 -6.70 0.17 21.81
CA ASN A 17 -6.44 1.41 21.11
C ASN A 17 -5.54 1.21 19.90
N GLU A 18 -5.87 1.90 18.80
CA GLU A 18 -5.09 1.87 17.57
C GLU A 18 -3.63 2.37 17.71
N PRO A 19 -3.33 3.49 18.42
CA PRO A 19 -1.97 4.03 18.43
C PRO A 19 -0.91 3.09 19.03
N PRO A 20 -1.16 2.38 20.15
CA PRO A 20 -0.26 1.34 20.64
C PRO A 20 -0.02 0.21 19.64
N ARG A 21 -1.07 -0.30 18.97
CA ARG A 21 -0.93 -1.37 17.96
C ARG A 21 -0.04 -0.91 16.81
N ARG A 22 -0.31 0.27 16.27
CA ARG A 22 0.48 0.90 15.19
C ARG A 22 1.96 1.05 15.60
N ALA A 23 2.22 1.61 16.77
CA ALA A 23 3.58 1.83 17.27
C ALA A 23 4.33 0.50 17.46
N ALA A 24 3.64 -0.51 17.98
CA ALA A 24 4.22 -1.84 18.18
C ALA A 24 4.61 -2.50 16.86
N LEU A 25 3.76 -2.42 15.82
CA LEU A 25 4.06 -2.97 14.50
C LEU A 25 5.31 -2.32 13.87
N GLY A 26 5.43 -1.00 13.95
CA GLY A 26 6.62 -0.29 13.46
C GLY A 26 7.89 -0.69 14.23
N ALA A 27 7.81 -0.74 15.57
CA ALA A 27 8.94 -1.14 16.41
C ALA A 27 9.39 -2.58 16.15
N LEU A 28 8.44 -3.50 15.93
CA LEU A 28 8.74 -4.89 15.58
C LEU A 28 9.46 -4.98 14.24
N ALA A 29 8.97 -4.29 13.21
CA ALA A 29 9.59 -4.28 11.88
C ALA A 29 11.01 -3.71 11.91
N ASP A 30 11.26 -2.67 12.71
CA ASP A 30 12.57 -2.04 12.81
C ASP A 30 13.60 -2.84 13.60
N LYS A 31 13.17 -3.55 14.64
CA LYS A 31 14.07 -4.26 15.55
C LYS A 31 14.21 -5.75 15.23
N TRP A 32 13.19 -6.36 14.63
CA TRP A 32 13.17 -7.78 14.27
C TRP A 32 12.55 -7.98 12.88
N PRO A 33 13.23 -7.59 11.78
CA PRO A 33 12.78 -7.81 10.41
C PRO A 33 12.98 -9.28 9.99
N ASP A 34 12.26 -10.19 10.66
CA ASP A 34 12.26 -11.62 10.37
C ASP A 34 10.86 -12.10 9.93
N GLU A 35 10.77 -13.36 9.50
CA GLU A 35 9.53 -13.94 8.97
C GLU A 35 8.39 -13.99 9.99
N THR A 36 8.68 -14.07 11.29
CA THR A 36 7.65 -14.00 12.33
C THR A 36 7.03 -12.61 12.38
N THR A 37 7.85 -11.57 12.32
CA THR A 37 7.35 -10.19 12.23
C THR A 37 6.63 -9.94 10.92
N ARG A 38 7.16 -10.46 9.79
CA ARG A 38 6.50 -10.37 8.48
C ARG A 38 5.09 -10.96 8.51
N ALA A 39 4.94 -12.16 9.07
CA ALA A 39 3.64 -12.83 9.18
C ALA A 39 2.64 -12.03 10.01
N LEU A 40 3.09 -11.46 11.15
CA LEU A 40 2.26 -10.59 11.98
C LEU A 40 1.81 -9.33 11.22
N LEU A 41 2.72 -8.69 10.48
CA LEU A 41 2.37 -7.50 9.68
C LEU A 41 1.35 -7.85 8.60
N THR A 42 1.55 -8.93 7.84
CA THR A 42 0.58 -9.40 6.84
C THR A 42 -0.79 -9.66 7.47
N GLN A 43 -0.83 -10.32 8.63
CA GLN A 43 -2.05 -10.57 9.38
C GLN A 43 -2.75 -9.26 9.77
N ARG A 44 -2.00 -8.32 10.38
CA ARG A 44 -2.56 -7.03 10.82
C ARG A 44 -2.98 -6.14 9.66
N ALA A 45 -2.32 -6.21 8.51
CA ALA A 45 -2.72 -5.49 7.30
C ALA A 45 -4.08 -5.94 6.72
N VAL A 46 -4.58 -7.12 7.12
CA VAL A 46 -5.88 -7.66 6.70
C VAL A 46 -6.92 -7.55 7.81
N GLU A 47 -6.57 -7.95 9.03
CA GLU A 47 -7.54 -8.24 10.09
C GLU A 47 -7.73 -7.10 11.10
N ASP A 48 -6.81 -6.13 11.18
CA ASP A 48 -6.95 -5.07 12.19
C ASP A 48 -8.20 -4.24 11.89
N GLU A 49 -9.01 -4.01 12.92
CA GLU A 49 -10.28 -3.30 12.80
C GLU A 49 -10.10 -1.84 12.37
N ASN A 50 -8.95 -1.24 12.71
CA ASN A 50 -8.68 0.18 12.48
C ASN A 50 -7.75 0.39 11.28
N GLU A 51 -7.87 1.53 10.62
CA GLU A 51 -7.14 1.80 9.38
C GLU A 51 -5.64 2.05 9.59
N SER A 52 -5.21 2.70 10.68
CA SER A 52 -3.80 3.07 10.81
C SER A 52 -2.86 1.93 11.23
N PRO A 53 -3.24 0.88 11.98
CA PRO A 53 -2.40 -0.30 12.12
C PRO A 53 -2.34 -1.08 10.80
N ARG A 54 -3.45 -1.19 10.04
CA ARG A 54 -3.42 -1.79 8.68
C ARG A 54 -2.43 -1.05 7.78
N ARG A 55 -2.52 0.29 7.76
CA ARG A 55 -1.58 1.15 7.01
C ARG A 55 -0.13 0.97 7.46
N ALA A 56 0.14 1.02 8.76
CA ALA A 56 1.50 0.86 9.27
C ALA A 56 2.10 -0.51 8.94
N ALA A 57 1.27 -1.56 8.94
CA ALA A 57 1.70 -2.87 8.50
C ALA A 57 2.07 -2.89 7.02
N LEU A 58 1.26 -2.29 6.14
CA LEU A 58 1.56 -2.17 4.71
C LEU A 58 2.85 -1.38 4.45
N GLU A 59 3.03 -0.25 5.13
CA GLU A 59 4.24 0.60 5.04
C GLU A 59 5.49 -0.18 5.48
N ALA A 60 5.43 -0.88 6.62
CA ALA A 60 6.52 -1.70 7.13
C ALA A 60 6.87 -2.88 6.20
N LEU A 61 5.87 -3.53 5.62
CA LEU A 61 6.08 -4.62 4.65
C LEU A 61 6.85 -4.12 3.43
N ALA A 62 6.48 -2.95 2.90
CA ALA A 62 7.10 -2.36 1.71
C ALA A 62 8.58 -2.01 1.95
N ASP A 63 8.89 -1.53 3.16
CA ASP A 63 10.23 -1.09 3.50
C ASP A 63 11.18 -2.25 3.84
N LYS A 64 10.68 -3.35 4.41
CA LYS A 64 11.52 -4.47 4.86
C LYS A 64 11.56 -5.66 3.89
N TRP A 65 10.51 -5.87 3.08
CA TRP A 65 10.42 -6.99 2.14
C TRP A 65 9.91 -6.53 0.75
N PRO A 66 10.71 -5.79 -0.03
CA PRO A 66 10.35 -5.34 -1.38
C PRO A 66 10.46 -6.49 -2.42
N ASP A 67 9.83 -7.62 -2.15
CA ASP A 67 9.82 -8.82 -3.00
C ASP A 67 8.48 -9.02 -3.73
N GLU A 68 8.43 -10.01 -4.62
CA GLU A 68 7.25 -10.31 -5.43
C GLU A 68 6.03 -10.74 -4.60
N THR A 69 6.25 -11.47 -3.50
CA THR A 69 5.17 -11.87 -2.60
C THR A 69 4.52 -10.66 -1.93
N THR A 70 5.31 -9.69 -1.48
CA THR A 70 4.81 -8.43 -0.93
C THR A 70 4.10 -7.60 -2.00
N ARG A 71 4.64 -7.57 -3.23
CA ARG A 71 4.01 -6.88 -4.38
C ARG A 71 2.61 -7.43 -4.65
N ASP A 72 2.46 -8.75 -4.76
CA ASP A 72 1.17 -9.41 -5.01
C ASP A 72 0.18 -9.16 -3.88
N PHE A 73 0.66 -9.17 -2.62
CA PHE A 73 -0.15 -8.81 -1.47
C PHE A 73 -0.68 -7.37 -1.55
N PHE A 74 0.15 -6.40 -1.96
CA PHE A 74 -0.30 -5.02 -2.15
C PHE A 74 -1.34 -4.88 -3.27
N ALA A 75 -1.14 -5.56 -4.40
CA ALA A 75 -2.12 -5.55 -5.49
C ALA A 75 -3.51 -6.05 -5.02
N GLN A 76 -3.55 -7.09 -4.17
CA GLN A 76 -4.80 -7.54 -3.55
C GLN A 76 -5.39 -6.48 -2.62
N ARG A 77 -4.56 -5.85 -1.78
CA ARG A 77 -5.01 -4.90 -0.76
C ARG A 77 -5.49 -3.57 -1.33
N THR A 78 -4.93 -3.14 -2.46
CA THR A 78 -5.43 -2.02 -3.26
C THR A 78 -6.91 -2.18 -3.60
N VAL A 79 -7.41 -3.39 -3.80
CA VAL A 79 -8.80 -3.62 -4.23
C VAL A 79 -9.71 -4.05 -3.09
N GLN A 80 -9.19 -4.88 -2.19
CA GLN A 80 -10.03 -5.62 -1.26
C GLN A 80 -10.19 -4.94 0.12
N ASP A 81 -9.35 -3.96 0.49
CA ASP A 81 -9.51 -3.32 1.82
C ASP A 81 -10.82 -2.54 1.85
N PRO A 82 -11.63 -2.65 2.92
CA PRO A 82 -12.91 -1.95 2.99
C PRO A 82 -12.75 -0.42 2.99
N ALA A 83 -11.63 0.10 3.51
CA ALA A 83 -11.39 1.53 3.65
C ALA A 83 -10.45 2.08 2.58
N ALA A 84 -10.68 3.33 2.16
CA ALA A 84 -9.88 3.97 1.11
C ALA A 84 -8.43 4.24 1.55
N ALA A 85 -8.17 4.55 2.83
CA ALA A 85 -6.82 4.93 3.26
C ALA A 85 -5.83 3.75 3.20
N PRO A 86 -6.15 2.53 3.68
CA PRO A 86 -5.27 1.37 3.47
C PRO A 86 -5.19 0.94 2.00
N ARG A 87 -6.27 1.05 1.20
CA ARG A 87 -6.20 0.83 -0.26
C ARG A 87 -5.16 1.74 -0.92
N GLY A 88 -5.20 3.03 -0.61
CA GLY A 88 -4.24 4.03 -1.09
C GLY A 88 -2.81 3.76 -0.60
N ALA A 89 -2.63 3.34 0.66
CA ALA A 89 -1.33 2.96 1.20
C ALA A 89 -0.73 1.74 0.46
N ALA A 90 -1.54 0.72 0.20
CA ALA A 90 -1.14 -0.44 -0.60
C ALA A 90 -0.76 -0.01 -2.03
N TRP A 91 -1.52 0.90 -2.63
CA TRP A 91 -1.23 1.40 -3.97
C TRP A 91 0.10 2.17 -4.05
N ILE A 92 0.39 3.03 -3.08
CA ILE A 92 1.68 3.74 -3.01
C ILE A 92 2.82 2.77 -2.82
N ALA A 93 2.66 1.79 -1.93
CA ALA A 93 3.67 0.78 -1.69
C ALA A 93 3.96 -0.01 -2.98
N LEU A 94 2.91 -0.41 -3.71
CA LEU A 94 3.02 -1.07 -5.00
C LEU A 94 3.70 -0.17 -6.05
N GLY A 95 3.29 1.09 -6.17
CA GLY A 95 3.87 2.04 -7.10
C GLY A 95 5.34 2.38 -6.80
N LYS A 96 5.71 2.45 -5.51
CA LYS A 96 7.09 2.66 -5.03
C LYS A 96 8.03 1.52 -5.44
N LEU A 97 7.52 0.28 -5.51
CA LEU A 97 8.29 -0.86 -6.02
C LEU A 97 8.56 -0.77 -7.54
N HIS A 98 7.81 0.07 -8.26
CA HIS A 98 7.96 0.27 -9.70
C HIS A 98 8.83 1.48 -10.06
N SER A 99 8.50 2.67 -9.54
CA SER A 99 9.11 3.94 -10.00
C SER A 99 8.74 5.12 -9.10
N GLU A 100 9.50 6.23 -9.17
CA GLU A 100 9.09 7.48 -8.49
C GLU A 100 7.75 8.02 -9.00
N PHE A 101 7.46 7.88 -10.31
CA PHE A 101 6.15 8.21 -10.86
C PHE A 101 5.03 7.40 -10.20
N GLY A 102 5.21 6.08 -10.10
CA GLY A 102 4.28 5.19 -9.41
C GLY A 102 4.15 5.47 -7.91
N ARG A 103 5.23 5.92 -7.24
CA ARG A 103 5.19 6.37 -5.84
C ARG A 103 4.36 7.65 -5.67
N MET A 104 4.48 8.60 -6.58
CA MET A 104 3.86 9.93 -6.46
C MET A 104 2.42 9.98 -6.95
N LEU A 105 2.12 9.31 -8.07
CA LEU A 105 0.83 9.37 -8.75
C LEU A 105 -0.38 9.11 -7.84
N PRO A 106 -0.35 8.12 -6.90
CA PRO A 106 -1.48 7.85 -6.02
C PRO A 106 -1.72 8.90 -4.92
N THR A 107 -0.89 9.95 -4.82
CA THR A 107 -1.02 10.98 -3.79
C THR A 107 -1.67 12.25 -4.34
N ARG A 108 -2.51 12.89 -3.54
CA ARG A 108 -3.24 14.10 -3.97
C ARG A 108 -2.27 15.27 -4.24
N ASP A 109 -1.21 15.36 -3.44
CA ASP A 109 -0.21 16.44 -3.51
C ASP A 109 1.07 16.03 -4.30
N LEU A 110 1.08 14.82 -4.86
CA LEU A 110 2.16 14.28 -5.68
C LEU A 110 3.52 14.25 -4.98
N ASP A 111 3.57 14.11 -3.66
CA ASP A 111 4.80 14.06 -2.86
C ASP A 111 5.14 12.63 -2.37
N GLY A 112 4.27 11.66 -2.67
CA GLY A 112 4.38 10.30 -2.18
C GLY A 112 4.09 10.20 -0.67
N VAL A 113 3.39 11.18 -0.11
CA VAL A 113 2.84 11.22 1.25
C VAL A 113 1.32 11.44 1.17
N GLY A 114 0.59 11.03 2.20
CA GLY A 114 -0.87 11.19 2.23
C GLY A 114 -1.29 12.67 2.26
N PRO A 115 -2.52 12.99 1.80
CA PRO A 115 -3.64 12.08 1.54
C PRO A 115 -3.58 11.33 0.19
N TYR A 116 -4.17 10.14 0.18
CA TYR A 116 -4.13 9.20 -0.94
C TYR A 116 -5.39 9.30 -1.82
N LEU A 117 -5.23 9.03 -3.11
CA LEU A 117 -6.34 8.73 -4.02
C LEU A 117 -6.85 7.31 -3.73
N ASP A 118 -8.15 7.10 -3.95
CA ASP A 118 -8.74 5.77 -3.88
C ASP A 118 -8.44 5.03 -5.19
N PRO A 119 -7.71 3.90 -5.17
CA PRO A 119 -7.38 3.15 -6.39
C PRO A 119 -8.59 2.57 -7.12
N LEU A 120 -9.77 2.50 -6.47
CA LEU A 120 -11.00 2.07 -7.13
C LEU A 120 -11.58 3.15 -8.07
N GLU A 121 -11.13 4.40 -7.93
CA GLU A 121 -11.55 5.52 -8.77
C GLU A 121 -10.56 5.76 -9.91
N PRO A 122 -11.04 6.23 -11.09
CA PRO A 122 -10.17 6.57 -12.21
C PRO A 122 -9.30 7.79 -11.90
N ILE A 123 -8.02 7.76 -12.31
CA ILE A 123 -7.18 8.96 -12.26
C ILE A 123 -7.41 9.82 -13.51
N LEU A 124 -7.73 11.09 -13.29
CA LEU A 124 -7.87 12.08 -14.37
C LEU A 124 -6.54 12.37 -15.08
N ARG A 125 -6.60 12.58 -16.40
CA ARG A 125 -5.43 12.87 -17.23
C ARG A 125 -4.59 14.04 -16.71
N ASP A 126 -5.22 15.14 -16.31
CA ASP A 126 -4.52 16.31 -15.77
C ASP A 126 -3.67 15.99 -14.52
N HIS A 127 -4.10 15.02 -13.68
CA HIS A 127 -3.34 14.59 -12.51
C HIS A 127 -2.13 13.75 -12.92
N ILE A 128 -2.30 12.86 -13.90
CA ILE A 128 -1.23 12.06 -14.50
C ILE A 128 -0.16 12.97 -15.09
N GLU A 129 -0.55 13.99 -15.85
CA GLU A 129 0.39 14.92 -16.50
C GLU A 129 1.18 15.74 -15.47
N LYS A 130 0.54 16.20 -14.39
CA LYS A 130 1.24 16.87 -13.27
C LYS A 130 2.22 15.94 -12.56
N ALA A 131 1.82 14.70 -12.31
CA ALA A 131 2.68 13.69 -11.71
C ALA A 131 3.91 13.41 -12.58
N ALA A 132 3.71 13.22 -13.89
CA ALA A 132 4.75 13.00 -14.87
C ALA A 132 5.73 14.19 -14.93
N GLN A 133 5.21 15.42 -14.98
CA GLN A 133 6.03 16.63 -14.96
C GLN A 133 6.92 16.68 -13.71
N LYS A 134 6.36 16.40 -12.52
CA LYS A 134 7.10 16.42 -11.26
C LYS A 134 8.13 15.29 -11.17
N ALA A 135 7.88 14.16 -11.83
CA ALA A 135 8.82 13.06 -11.98
C ALA A 135 9.84 13.24 -13.12
N GLY A 136 9.76 14.33 -13.89
CA GLY A 136 10.67 14.61 -15.01
C GLY A 136 10.43 13.74 -16.25
N ILE A 137 9.23 13.19 -16.41
CA ILE A 137 8.84 12.36 -17.56
C ILE A 137 8.45 13.28 -18.74
N PRO A 138 9.04 13.11 -19.94
CA PRO A 138 8.63 13.82 -21.15
C PRO A 138 7.17 13.53 -21.52
N ALA A 139 6.50 14.50 -22.17
CA ALA A 139 5.08 14.39 -22.50
C ALA A 139 4.78 13.19 -23.43
N GLU A 140 5.70 12.89 -24.34
CA GLU A 140 5.64 11.75 -25.26
C GLU A 140 5.75 10.38 -24.56
N ASP A 141 6.33 10.34 -23.36
CA ASP A 141 6.56 9.10 -22.61
C ASP A 141 5.45 8.81 -21.58
N ILE A 142 4.54 9.75 -21.32
CA ILE A 142 3.51 9.63 -20.28
C ILE A 142 2.67 8.36 -20.48
N ASP A 143 2.19 8.11 -21.69
CA ASP A 143 1.32 6.97 -21.96
C ASP A 143 2.05 5.63 -21.77
N ALA A 144 3.35 5.59 -22.11
CA ALA A 144 4.18 4.42 -21.87
C ALA A 144 4.41 4.18 -20.37
N GLN A 145 4.63 5.24 -19.58
CA GLN A 145 4.78 5.14 -18.13
C GLN A 145 3.48 4.72 -17.44
N VAL A 146 2.34 5.24 -17.90
CA VAL A 146 1.00 4.81 -17.45
C VAL A 146 0.78 3.33 -17.77
N ALA A 147 1.08 2.89 -18.99
CA ALA A 147 0.93 1.48 -19.39
C ALA A 147 1.83 0.55 -18.56
N ALA A 148 3.09 0.93 -18.32
CA ALA A 148 4.02 0.17 -17.50
C ALA A 148 3.54 0.06 -16.05
N LEU A 149 3.09 1.17 -15.45
CA LEU A 149 2.55 1.17 -14.10
C LEU A 149 1.26 0.35 -13.99
N SER A 150 0.34 0.47 -14.95
CA SER A 150 -0.87 -0.36 -15.02
C SER A 150 -0.55 -1.85 -15.10
N ALA A 151 0.45 -2.23 -15.92
CA ALA A 151 0.90 -3.62 -16.01
C ALA A 151 1.51 -4.12 -14.69
N HIS A 152 2.30 -3.27 -14.00
CA HIS A 152 2.87 -3.61 -12.70
C HIS A 152 1.79 -3.79 -11.63
N CYS A 153 0.80 -2.91 -11.64
CA CYS A 153 -0.36 -2.90 -10.75
C CYS A 153 -1.31 -4.08 -11.00
N GLY A 154 -1.47 -4.50 -12.26
CA GLY A 154 -2.43 -5.54 -12.66
C GLY A 154 -3.83 -5.00 -12.98
N TRP A 155 -3.99 -3.69 -13.11
CA TRP A 155 -5.22 -3.03 -13.57
C TRP A 155 -4.91 -1.74 -14.33
N ASP A 156 -5.86 -1.25 -15.12
CA ASP A 156 -5.74 0.05 -15.77
C ASP A 156 -6.00 1.18 -14.76
N ILE A 157 -4.94 1.89 -14.38
CA ILE A 157 -5.01 2.99 -13.39
C ILE A 157 -5.86 4.19 -13.86
N THR A 158 -6.15 4.28 -15.16
CA THR A 158 -7.01 5.34 -15.72
C THR A 158 -8.50 5.01 -15.63
N VAL A 159 -8.84 3.75 -15.35
CA VAL A 159 -10.22 3.26 -15.20
C VAL A 159 -10.59 3.00 -13.74
N GLY A 160 -9.58 2.76 -12.89
CA GLY A 160 -9.76 2.35 -11.51
C GLY A 160 -9.72 0.83 -11.37
N ALA A 161 -9.19 0.36 -10.24
CA ALA A 161 -9.09 -1.05 -9.92
C ALA A 161 -10.49 -1.61 -9.67
N ARG A 162 -10.80 -2.78 -10.24
CA ARG A 162 -12.08 -3.44 -10.03
C ARG A 162 -11.91 -4.67 -9.15
N PRO A 163 -12.80 -4.91 -8.17
CA PRO A 163 -12.93 -6.24 -7.60
C PRO A 163 -13.20 -7.21 -8.74
N ALA A 164 -12.53 -8.37 -8.73
CA ALA A 164 -12.93 -9.45 -9.63
C ALA A 164 -14.44 -9.67 -9.40
N ASN A 165 -15.24 -9.49 -10.46
CA ASN A 165 -16.65 -9.87 -10.42
C ASN A 165 -16.67 -11.39 -10.23
N ASN A 166 -16.74 -11.84 -8.97
CA ASN A 166 -17.24 -13.17 -8.66
C ASN A 166 -18.71 -13.13 -9.04
N GLY A 167 -19.00 -13.35 -10.32
CA GLY A 167 -20.35 -13.55 -10.80
C GLY A 167 -20.96 -14.65 -9.97
N SER A 168 -21.89 -14.30 -9.08
CA SER A 168 -22.88 -15.23 -8.59
C SER A 168 -23.63 -15.75 -9.81
N ALA A 169 -23.25 -16.94 -10.27
CA ALA A 169 -24.14 -17.75 -11.07
C ALA A 169 -25.23 -18.23 -10.11
N GLU A 170 -26.39 -17.58 -10.19
CA GLU A 170 -27.67 -18.20 -9.79
C GLU A 170 -27.97 -19.41 -10.69
#